data_AF-A0A7X8KLG4-F1
#
_entry.id   AF-A0A7X8KLG4-F1
#
_cell.length_a   1.000
_cell.length_b   1.000
_cell.length_c   1.000
_cell.angle_alpha   90.00
_cell.angle_beta   90.00
_cell.angle_gamma   90.00
#
_symmetry.space_group_name_H-M   'P 1'
#
loop_
_entity.id
_entity.type
_entity.pdbx_description
1 polymer ?
#
loop_
_entity_poly.entity_id
_entity_poly.type
_entity_poly.pdbx_seq_one_letter_code
_entity_poly.pdbx_strand_id
1 'polypeptide(L)'
;MFNMKARNIVIAAMAVSMLLAAWGVIPRVREEQSNKTVAFVMEFRDLTTLAVQSGSPAEAIWKEINGLGVIGLSVSEFTGEEITLMNPLPLRYGTAGQFGLSSEKILSDRAVILTERSSKYTEPVISYIKLKMPASEIIYRAQDTAIILPGSTSDFKVSSFLPDFYGLDFCSENDIPVMFRPGPCPASDGQAAAVAFDYLTSEYPGIKNVTASGMIMAGYPDFKPLADVMKRKGITFSQTEFVKQVGAAGFAKAMYPMVIPLHSLTRDEVISRSISRLQIAERFVRAIHERSVRLIMVRPYDLNMGNRMEIFKDDLRFTGESIKARGYDFGWPSNLNEWAESMPGALACGIVLVFCGWFYTVRLNTGGEGDVSAKVFSLLIFASLLVAAGIFKFPILARICGGLCGAAAAAEAALSALESHKKPLLGAVKGLFIVTAGGLAIASFYGTTMAALRLTPFSGVKLTLLLPPLLVLVHDLRRKVHPESLPEIIGRPAIWGELFLIGILMLAMLIMALRSDNVSNVPAWEVAFREFMERALLVRPRTKEFLIGYPALVLYWYTVRKDYIPGCREALRIVSVLAFSSAVNTFCHFHTLLSLSVIRTLNGWWLGILLGVIAVAILNYVIMPLHKKLSGDVPN
;
A
#
# COMPACT_ATOMS: atom_id res chain seq x y z
N MET A 1 -25.82 45.74 6.77
CA MET A 1 -25.29 44.53 7.43
C MET A 1 -25.45 43.36 6.47
N PHE A 2 -24.35 42.80 5.95
CA PHE A 2 -24.42 41.55 5.18
C PHE A 2 -24.66 40.39 6.15
N ASN A 3 -25.91 39.96 6.34
CA ASN A 3 -26.19 38.74 7.11
C ASN A 3 -25.86 37.53 6.25
N MET A 4 -24.70 36.92 6.51
CA MET A 4 -24.26 35.70 5.86
C MET A 4 -24.73 34.50 6.68
N LYS A 5 -25.51 33.61 6.07
CA LYS A 5 -25.95 32.37 6.71
C LYS A 5 -24.75 31.44 6.95
N ALA A 6 -24.63 30.90 8.17
CA ALA A 6 -23.53 30.02 8.58
C ALA A 6 -23.26 28.86 7.60
N ARG A 7 -24.32 28.24 7.07
CA ARG A 7 -24.22 27.15 6.09
C ARG A 7 -23.55 27.56 4.78
N ASN A 8 -23.82 28.76 4.29
CA ASN A 8 -23.23 29.24 3.03
C ASN A 8 -21.74 29.54 3.23
N ILE A 9 -21.36 30.04 4.40
CA ILE A 9 -19.98 30.31 4.77
C ILE A 9 -19.14 29.04 4.75
N VAL A 10 -19.65 27.95 5.33
CA VAL A 10 -18.90 26.69 5.43
C VAL A 10 -18.71 26.05 4.06
N ILE A 11 -19.74 26.09 3.21
CA ILE A 11 -19.63 25.60 1.83
C ILE A 11 -18.61 26.44 1.04
N ALA A 12 -18.63 27.78 1.19
CA ALA A 12 -17.64 28.65 0.57
C ALA A 12 -16.22 28.37 1.10
N ALA A 13 -16.07 28.16 2.40
CA ALA A 13 -14.79 27.78 3.01
C ALA A 13 -14.28 26.43 2.48
N MET A 14 -15.14 25.43 2.28
CA MET A 14 -14.77 24.16 1.65
C MET A 14 -14.34 24.35 0.20
N ALA A 15 -14.98 25.24 -0.56
CA ALA A 15 -14.55 25.56 -1.92
C ALA A 15 -13.16 26.20 -1.94
N VAL A 16 -12.90 27.18 -1.07
CA VAL A 16 -11.57 27.80 -0.93
C VAL A 16 -10.52 26.77 -0.51
N SER A 17 -10.84 25.92 0.47
CA SER A 17 -9.95 24.83 0.91
C SER A 17 -9.64 23.88 -0.24
N MET A 18 -10.63 23.49 -1.03
CA MET A 18 -10.44 22.60 -2.18
C MET A 18 -9.54 23.24 -3.25
N LEU A 19 -9.66 24.54 -3.52
CA LEU A 19 -8.78 25.25 -4.45
C LEU A 19 -7.34 25.32 -3.94
N LEU A 20 -7.15 25.63 -2.65
CA LEU A 20 -5.82 25.63 -2.02
C LEU A 20 -5.19 24.24 -2.01
N ALA A 21 -5.97 23.22 -1.70
CA ALA A 21 -5.53 21.83 -1.73
C ALA A 21 -5.19 21.38 -3.15
N ALA A 22 -6.01 21.74 -4.15
CA ALA A 22 -5.74 21.48 -5.55
C ALA A 22 -4.42 22.11 -6.02
N TRP A 23 -4.12 23.33 -5.55
CA TRP A 23 -2.83 23.96 -5.81
C TRP A 23 -1.67 23.22 -5.11
N GLY A 24 -1.85 22.84 -3.85
CA GLY A 24 -0.81 22.14 -3.08
C GLY A 24 -0.48 20.73 -3.60
N VAL A 25 -1.41 20.03 -4.27
CA VAL A 25 -1.16 18.70 -4.86
C VAL A 25 -0.49 18.74 -6.24
N ILE A 26 -0.33 19.91 -6.89
CA ILE A 26 0.23 19.98 -8.25
C ILE A 26 1.58 19.26 -8.39
N PRO A 27 2.58 19.44 -7.49
CA PRO A 27 3.86 18.74 -7.62
C PRO A 27 3.70 17.22 -7.61
N ARG A 28 2.85 16.72 -6.71
CA ARG A 28 2.53 15.30 -6.60
C ARG A 28 1.85 14.77 -7.86
N VAL A 29 0.82 15.46 -8.36
CA VAL A 29 0.07 15.03 -9.55
C VAL A 29 0.98 15.02 -10.79
N ARG A 30 1.87 16.01 -10.92
CA ARG A 30 2.86 16.06 -12.00
C ARG A 30 3.77 14.83 -11.95
N GLU A 31 4.29 14.48 -10.78
CA GLU A 31 5.17 13.32 -10.60
C GLU A 31 4.43 11.99 -10.82
N GLU A 32 3.19 11.86 -10.31
CA GLU A 32 2.35 10.67 -10.55
C GLU A 32 2.02 10.48 -12.04
N GLN A 33 1.96 11.56 -12.82
CA GLN A 33 1.69 11.52 -14.26
C GLN A 33 2.94 11.32 -15.13
N SER A 34 4.11 11.83 -14.71
CA SER A 34 5.36 11.67 -15.45
C SER A 34 6.02 10.32 -15.18
N ASN A 35 5.93 9.82 -13.94
CA ASN A 35 6.58 8.58 -13.53
C ASN A 35 5.74 7.36 -13.93
N LYS A 36 5.83 6.95 -15.20
CA LYS A 36 5.11 5.81 -15.78
C LYS A 36 6.00 4.67 -16.28
N THR A 37 7.29 4.73 -16.00
CA THR A 37 8.25 3.69 -16.36
C THR A 37 8.16 2.53 -15.37
N VAL A 38 7.99 1.30 -15.85
CA VAL A 38 7.92 0.09 -15.01
C VAL A 38 8.82 -1.00 -15.56
N ALA A 39 9.27 -1.91 -14.69
CA ALA A 39 10.02 -3.08 -15.12
C ALA A 39 9.55 -4.36 -14.43
N PHE A 40 9.47 -5.43 -15.22
CA PHE A 40 9.56 -6.78 -14.66
C PHE A 40 11.02 -7.11 -14.38
N VAL A 41 11.25 -7.71 -13.23
CA VAL A 41 12.56 -8.21 -12.79
C VAL A 41 12.41 -9.68 -12.45
N MET A 42 13.32 -10.51 -12.96
CA MET A 42 13.28 -11.97 -12.78
C MET A 42 14.54 -12.44 -12.04
N GLU A 43 14.45 -13.47 -11.20
CA GLU A 43 15.66 -14.07 -10.62
C GLU A 43 16.48 -14.74 -11.71
N PHE A 44 17.79 -14.46 -11.74
CA PHE A 44 18.69 -15.10 -12.71
C PHE A 44 18.66 -16.65 -12.60
N ARG A 45 18.47 -17.19 -11.40
CA ARG A 45 18.33 -18.63 -11.19
C ARG A 45 17.06 -19.23 -11.80
N ASP A 46 15.97 -18.45 -11.85
CA ASP A 46 14.77 -18.88 -12.56
C ASP A 46 15.03 -18.91 -14.08
N LEU A 47 15.84 -17.97 -14.60
CA LEU A 47 16.22 -17.92 -16.02
C LEU A 47 17.04 -19.15 -16.40
N THR A 48 18.06 -19.49 -15.61
CA THR A 48 18.88 -20.69 -15.83
C THR A 48 18.08 -21.97 -15.70
N THR A 49 17.13 -22.02 -14.76
CA THR A 49 16.20 -23.16 -14.65
C THR A 49 15.35 -23.33 -15.91
N LEU A 50 14.81 -22.23 -16.46
CA LEU A 50 14.07 -22.29 -17.73
C LEU A 50 14.98 -22.69 -18.90
N ALA A 51 16.24 -22.25 -18.92
CA ALA A 51 17.23 -22.63 -19.94
C ALA A 51 17.45 -24.14 -19.97
N VAL A 52 17.71 -24.73 -18.80
CA VAL A 52 17.89 -26.18 -18.67
C VAL A 52 16.62 -26.94 -19.04
N GLN A 53 15.44 -26.48 -18.59
CA GLN A 53 14.17 -27.17 -18.84
C GLN A 53 13.71 -27.10 -20.31
N SER A 54 14.03 -26.02 -21.02
CA SER A 54 13.65 -25.82 -22.42
C SER A 54 14.71 -26.31 -23.41
N GLY A 55 15.90 -26.67 -22.95
CA GLY A 55 17.03 -27.00 -23.81
C GLY A 55 17.57 -25.80 -24.63
N SER A 56 17.18 -24.58 -24.27
CA SER A 56 17.57 -23.35 -24.97
C SER A 56 18.63 -22.58 -24.19
N PRO A 57 19.59 -21.90 -24.86
CA PRO A 57 20.56 -21.04 -24.18
C PRO A 57 19.88 -19.94 -23.35
N ALA A 58 20.46 -19.59 -22.21
CA ALA A 58 19.94 -18.54 -21.34
C ALA A 58 19.80 -17.17 -22.05
N GLU A 59 20.71 -16.87 -22.99
CA GLU A 59 20.64 -15.66 -23.82
C GLU A 59 19.40 -15.63 -24.72
N ALA A 60 19.02 -16.78 -25.29
CA ALA A 60 17.82 -16.88 -26.14
C ALA A 60 16.55 -16.61 -25.32
N ILE A 61 16.46 -17.23 -24.13
CA ILE A 61 15.35 -17.01 -23.20
C ILE A 61 15.30 -15.55 -22.76
N TRP A 62 16.46 -14.96 -22.43
CA TRP A 62 16.55 -13.55 -22.07
C TRP A 62 15.97 -12.65 -23.17
N LYS A 63 16.37 -12.85 -24.44
CA LYS A 63 15.84 -12.09 -25.58
C LYS A 63 14.32 -12.20 -25.69
N GLU A 64 13.77 -13.41 -25.50
CA GLU A 64 12.32 -13.62 -25.53
C GLU A 64 11.57 -12.87 -24.41
N ILE A 65 12.01 -13.01 -23.16
CA ILE A 65 11.32 -12.38 -22.02
C ILE A 65 11.58 -10.88 -21.94
N ASN A 66 12.72 -10.40 -22.46
CA ASN A 66 13.03 -8.98 -22.55
C ASN A 66 12.03 -8.25 -23.46
N GLY A 67 11.70 -8.85 -24.61
CA GLY A 67 10.63 -8.36 -25.49
C GLY A 67 9.24 -8.31 -24.84
N LEU A 68 9.04 -9.04 -23.73
CA LEU A 68 7.78 -9.10 -22.97
C LEU A 68 7.78 -8.20 -21.72
N GLY A 69 8.79 -7.34 -21.55
CA GLY A 69 8.84 -6.35 -20.47
C GLY A 69 9.71 -6.72 -19.27
N VAL A 70 10.47 -7.83 -19.34
CA VAL A 70 11.53 -8.12 -18.36
C VAL A 70 12.75 -7.26 -18.68
N ILE A 71 12.98 -6.23 -17.87
CA ILE A 71 14.02 -5.23 -18.14
C ILE A 71 15.29 -5.50 -17.35
N GLY A 72 15.22 -6.24 -16.25
CA GLY A 72 16.40 -6.54 -15.44
C GLY A 72 16.35 -7.90 -14.79
N LEU A 73 17.49 -8.32 -14.26
CA LEU A 73 17.65 -9.57 -13.54
C LEU A 73 18.05 -9.30 -12.10
N SER A 74 17.48 -10.09 -11.20
CA SER A 74 17.83 -10.12 -9.80
C SER A 74 18.92 -11.17 -9.59
N VAL A 75 20.04 -10.73 -9.04
CA VAL A 75 21.19 -11.58 -8.72
C VAL A 75 21.46 -11.49 -7.22
N SER A 76 21.51 -12.65 -6.55
CA SER A 76 21.70 -12.73 -5.11
C SER A 76 23.07 -13.28 -4.75
N GLU A 77 23.43 -13.10 -3.49
CA GLU A 77 24.52 -13.87 -2.89
C GLU A 77 24.05 -15.30 -2.59
N PHE A 78 24.94 -16.27 -2.79
CA PHE A 78 24.75 -17.65 -2.41
C PHE A 78 24.96 -17.85 -0.91
N THR A 79 24.16 -18.74 -0.34
CA THR A 79 24.44 -19.40 0.95
C THR A 79 25.24 -20.69 0.77
N GLY A 80 25.81 -21.23 1.86
CA GLY A 80 26.53 -22.50 1.80
C GLY A 80 25.67 -23.67 1.31
N GLU A 81 24.38 -23.68 1.68
CA GLU A 81 23.42 -24.68 1.18
C GLU A 81 23.19 -24.53 -0.33
N GLU A 82 23.04 -23.30 -0.82
CA GLU A 82 22.84 -23.05 -2.25
C GLU A 82 24.07 -23.41 -3.08
N ILE A 83 25.28 -23.09 -2.62
CA ILE A 83 26.52 -23.49 -3.32
C ILE A 83 26.64 -25.02 -3.40
N THR A 84 26.16 -25.74 -2.38
CA THR A 84 26.19 -27.20 -2.36
C THR A 84 25.20 -27.82 -3.36
N LEU A 85 24.04 -27.17 -3.55
CA LEU A 85 22.95 -27.67 -4.40
C LEU A 85 23.03 -27.23 -5.86
N MET A 86 23.42 -25.98 -6.10
CA MET A 86 23.42 -25.31 -7.40
C MET A 86 24.69 -24.49 -7.50
N ASN A 87 25.68 -24.96 -8.25
CA ASN A 87 26.90 -24.20 -8.45
C ASN A 87 27.22 -23.96 -9.92
N PRO A 88 26.87 -22.78 -10.46
CA PRO A 88 27.32 -22.38 -11.79
C PRO A 88 28.80 -21.97 -11.80
N LEU A 89 29.42 -21.74 -10.64
CA LEU A 89 30.84 -21.42 -10.53
C LEU A 89 31.67 -22.70 -10.40
N PRO A 90 32.87 -22.78 -11.02
CA PRO A 90 33.77 -23.92 -10.92
C PRO A 90 34.50 -23.91 -9.55
N LEU A 91 33.73 -24.04 -8.47
CA LEU A 91 34.22 -24.09 -7.10
C LEU A 91 33.57 -25.24 -6.32
N ARG A 92 34.19 -25.63 -5.21
CA ARG A 92 33.66 -26.65 -4.30
C ARG A 92 33.52 -26.04 -2.91
N TYR A 93 32.43 -26.39 -2.23
CA TYR A 93 32.15 -25.97 -0.86
C TYR A 93 32.02 -27.19 0.04
N GLY A 94 32.56 -27.11 1.25
CA GLY A 94 32.57 -28.22 2.18
C GLY A 94 33.33 -27.89 3.45
N THR A 95 33.62 -28.92 4.25
CA THR A 95 34.36 -28.76 5.50
C THR A 95 35.88 -28.86 5.28
N ALA A 96 36.66 -28.24 6.17
CA ALA A 96 38.11 -28.36 6.14
C ALA A 96 38.58 -29.82 6.24
N GLY A 97 37.89 -30.66 7.02
CA GLY A 97 38.16 -32.10 7.11
C GLY A 97 37.98 -32.83 5.78
N GLN A 98 36.91 -32.53 5.03
CA GLN A 98 36.66 -33.12 3.70
C GLN A 98 37.76 -32.80 2.68
N PHE A 99 38.46 -31.67 2.85
CA PHE A 99 39.52 -31.22 1.95
C PHE A 99 40.94 -31.42 2.48
N GLY A 100 41.10 -32.17 3.57
CA GLY A 100 42.41 -32.45 4.18
C GLY A 100 43.13 -31.18 4.67
N LEU A 101 42.36 -30.19 5.16
CA LEU A 101 42.86 -28.91 5.67
C LEU A 101 42.84 -28.83 7.20
N SER A 102 42.28 -29.84 7.87
CA SER A 102 42.19 -29.88 9.33
C SER A 102 43.58 -29.91 9.97
N SER A 103 43.79 -29.07 10.98
CA SER A 103 45.00 -28.99 11.80
C SER A 103 44.65 -28.57 13.22
N GLU A 104 45.62 -28.47 14.14
CA GLU A 104 45.35 -27.94 15.49
C GLU A 104 44.74 -26.51 15.47
N LYS A 105 45.00 -25.74 14.42
CA LYS A 105 44.48 -24.37 14.24
C LYS A 105 43.20 -24.31 13.41
N ILE A 106 43.00 -25.25 12.49
CA ILE A 106 41.84 -25.29 11.59
C ILE A 106 40.97 -26.48 12.00
N LEU A 107 39.88 -26.19 12.70
CA LEU A 107 38.89 -27.19 13.09
C LEU A 107 38.33 -27.89 11.85
N SER A 108 38.00 -29.17 11.99
CA SER A 108 37.57 -30.02 10.87
C SER A 108 36.23 -29.61 10.24
N ASP A 109 35.40 -28.87 10.97
CA ASP A 109 34.06 -28.41 10.58
C ASP A 109 34.04 -27.00 9.97
N ARG A 110 35.18 -26.28 9.99
CA ARG A 110 35.37 -24.98 9.33
C ARG A 110 34.90 -25.06 7.87
N ALA A 111 34.12 -24.08 7.44
CA ALA A 111 33.69 -23.98 6.06
C ALA A 111 34.84 -23.55 5.15
N VAL A 112 34.94 -24.20 3.99
CA VAL A 112 36.00 -23.95 3.01
C VAL A 112 35.41 -23.87 1.61
N ILE A 113 35.90 -22.91 0.82
CA ILE A 113 35.72 -22.85 -0.63
C ILE A 113 37.02 -23.25 -1.30
N LEU A 114 36.98 -24.22 -2.20
CA LEU A 114 38.06 -24.55 -3.12
C LEU A 114 37.74 -24.01 -4.50
N THR A 115 38.69 -23.29 -5.10
CA THR A 115 38.59 -22.79 -6.47
C THR A 115 39.84 -23.16 -7.25
N GLU A 116 39.69 -23.51 -8.53
CA GLU A 116 40.83 -23.81 -9.40
C GLU A 116 41.65 -22.55 -9.67
N ARG A 117 42.99 -22.62 -9.59
CA ARG A 117 43.84 -21.45 -9.81
C ARG A 117 43.69 -20.83 -11.22
N SER A 118 43.34 -21.64 -12.21
CA SER A 118 43.09 -21.20 -13.60
C SER A 118 41.73 -20.55 -13.82
N SER A 119 40.80 -20.65 -12.86
CA SER A 119 39.45 -20.10 -13.00
C SER A 119 39.50 -18.57 -12.99
N LYS A 120 38.79 -17.94 -13.95
CA LYS A 120 38.61 -16.47 -13.98
C LYS A 120 37.93 -15.93 -12.72
N TYR A 121 37.23 -16.77 -11.97
CA TYR A 121 36.51 -16.39 -10.76
C TYR A 121 37.37 -16.42 -9.50
N THR A 122 38.56 -17.02 -9.51
CA THR A 122 39.37 -17.20 -8.29
C THR A 122 39.73 -15.88 -7.63
N GLU A 123 40.29 -14.93 -8.37
CA GLU A 123 40.69 -13.62 -7.81
C GLU A 123 39.49 -12.76 -7.37
N PRO A 124 38.39 -12.63 -8.15
CA PRO A 124 37.18 -11.94 -7.70
C PRO A 124 36.59 -12.53 -6.41
N VAL A 125 36.54 -13.87 -6.31
CA VAL A 125 36.02 -14.57 -5.13
C VAL A 125 36.90 -14.30 -3.90
N ILE A 126 38.22 -14.41 -4.05
CA ILE A 126 39.19 -14.13 -2.99
C ILE A 126 39.06 -12.69 -2.50
N SER A 127 39.04 -11.73 -3.44
CA SER A 127 38.99 -10.30 -3.15
C SER A 127 37.70 -9.94 -2.41
N TYR A 128 36.57 -10.39 -2.92
CA TYR A 128 35.28 -10.13 -2.31
C TYR A 128 35.16 -10.74 -0.91
N ILE A 129 35.55 -12.01 -0.73
CA ILE A 129 35.50 -12.70 0.57
C ILE A 129 36.42 -12.02 1.58
N LYS A 130 37.62 -11.61 1.19
CA LYS A 130 38.55 -10.92 2.09
C LYS A 130 38.03 -9.57 2.56
N LEU A 131 37.35 -8.83 1.70
CA LEU A 131 36.72 -7.57 2.06
C LEU A 131 35.49 -7.78 2.97
N LYS A 132 34.65 -8.77 2.64
CA LYS A 132 33.42 -9.05 3.40
C LYS A 132 33.70 -9.71 4.75
N MET A 133 34.71 -10.56 4.81
CA MET A 133 35.11 -11.36 5.98
C MET A 133 36.64 -11.33 6.12
N PRO A 134 37.21 -10.27 6.74
CA PRO A 134 38.67 -10.10 6.86
C PRO A 134 39.39 -11.25 7.56
N ALA A 135 38.69 -11.95 8.46
CA ALA A 135 39.19 -13.09 9.23
C ALA A 135 39.24 -14.42 8.42
N SER A 136 38.86 -14.42 7.14
CA SER A 136 39.07 -15.58 6.26
C SER A 136 40.56 -15.85 6.06
N GLU A 137 40.96 -17.09 5.86
CA GLU A 137 42.35 -17.49 5.57
C GLU A 137 42.46 -18.02 4.14
N ILE A 138 43.56 -17.74 3.44
CA ILE A 138 43.78 -18.20 2.06
C ILE A 138 45.01 -19.10 2.06
N ILE A 139 44.85 -20.32 1.55
CA ILE A 139 45.93 -21.28 1.37
C ILE A 139 46.03 -21.58 -0.11
N TYR A 140 47.15 -21.17 -0.71
CA TYR A 140 47.48 -21.50 -2.08
C TYR A 140 48.10 -22.89 -2.15
N ARG A 141 47.53 -23.77 -2.98
CA ARG A 141 48.04 -25.12 -3.25
C ARG A 141 48.49 -25.23 -4.70
N ALA A 142 49.00 -26.39 -5.10
CA ALA A 142 49.55 -26.59 -6.44
C ALA A 142 48.49 -26.41 -7.56
N GLN A 143 47.27 -26.89 -7.35
CA GLN A 143 46.20 -26.89 -8.37
C GLN A 143 45.01 -25.99 -8.01
N ASP A 144 44.74 -25.82 -6.71
CA ASP A 144 43.61 -25.06 -6.21
C ASP A 144 44.02 -23.99 -5.18
N THR A 145 43.07 -23.13 -4.85
CA THR A 145 43.19 -22.19 -3.74
C THR A 145 42.06 -22.46 -2.76
N ALA A 146 42.43 -22.67 -1.49
CA ALA A 146 41.50 -22.89 -0.40
C ALA A 146 41.25 -21.59 0.35
N ILE A 147 39.98 -21.20 0.44
CA ILE A 147 39.50 -20.04 1.19
C ILE A 147 38.76 -20.57 2.41
N ILE A 148 39.37 -20.44 3.58
CA ILE A 148 38.83 -20.90 4.85
C ILE A 148 38.01 -19.76 5.45
N LEU A 149 36.73 -20.02 5.69
CA LEU A 149 35.80 -19.02 6.22
C LEU A 149 35.91 -18.94 7.77
N PRO A 150 35.56 -17.79 8.37
CA PRO A 150 35.57 -17.61 9.82
C PRO A 150 34.32 -18.20 10.50
N GLY A 151 34.03 -19.48 10.23
CA GLY A 151 32.87 -20.18 10.78
C GLY A 151 32.74 -21.61 10.24
N SER A 152 31.81 -22.36 10.79
CA SER A 152 31.49 -23.74 10.39
C SER A 152 30.57 -23.78 9.17
N THR A 153 30.46 -24.94 8.53
CA THR A 153 29.46 -25.15 7.46
C THR A 153 28.02 -24.95 7.94
N SER A 154 27.74 -25.20 9.23
CA SER A 154 26.43 -24.89 9.85
C SER A 154 26.15 -23.40 9.92
N ASP A 155 27.14 -22.58 10.31
CA ASP A 155 26.97 -21.11 10.40
C ASP A 155 26.69 -20.50 9.03
N PHE A 156 27.31 -21.05 7.99
CA PHE A 156 27.17 -20.57 6.62
C PHE A 156 26.02 -21.20 5.84
N LYS A 157 25.28 -22.15 6.42
CA LYS A 157 24.17 -22.83 5.75
C LYS A 157 23.15 -21.86 5.15
N VAL A 158 22.73 -20.86 5.94
CA VAL A 158 21.73 -19.85 5.57
C VAL A 158 22.30 -18.43 5.45
N SER A 159 23.61 -18.28 5.65
CA SER A 159 24.30 -16.99 5.57
C SER A 159 24.71 -16.73 4.13
N SER A 160 24.38 -15.56 3.58
CA SER A 160 24.71 -15.21 2.20
C SER A 160 26.06 -14.48 2.14
N PHE A 161 27.06 -15.09 1.50
CA PHE A 161 28.43 -14.57 1.55
C PHE A 161 29.15 -14.50 0.20
N LEU A 162 28.62 -15.14 -0.84
CA LEU A 162 29.28 -15.20 -2.14
C LEU A 162 28.36 -14.67 -3.25
N PRO A 163 28.67 -13.54 -3.90
CA PRO A 163 27.90 -13.06 -5.05
C PRO A 163 27.88 -14.11 -6.16
N ASP A 164 26.74 -14.22 -6.85
CA ASP A 164 26.65 -15.02 -8.07
C ASP A 164 27.36 -14.30 -9.24
N PHE A 165 28.69 -14.44 -9.27
CA PHE A 165 29.53 -13.84 -10.30
C PHE A 165 29.20 -14.32 -11.71
N TYR A 166 28.71 -15.56 -11.85
CA TYR A 166 28.26 -16.07 -13.14
C TYR A 166 27.02 -15.31 -13.63
N GLY A 167 26.05 -15.07 -12.75
CA GLY A 167 24.89 -14.22 -13.05
C GLY A 167 25.26 -12.75 -13.32
N LEU A 168 26.22 -12.20 -12.58
CA LEU A 168 26.71 -10.83 -12.80
C LEU A 168 27.43 -10.68 -14.13
N ASP A 169 28.30 -11.62 -14.51
CA ASP A 169 28.95 -11.67 -15.82
C ASP A 169 27.91 -11.75 -16.94
N PHE A 170 26.95 -12.68 -16.84
CA PHE A 170 25.86 -12.81 -17.82
C PHE A 170 25.11 -11.49 -18.00
N CYS A 171 24.79 -10.79 -16.91
CA CYS A 171 24.14 -9.50 -16.97
C CYS A 171 25.03 -8.43 -17.62
N SER A 172 26.32 -8.41 -17.30
CA SER A 172 27.28 -7.46 -17.88
C SER A 172 27.49 -7.68 -19.38
N GLU A 173 27.59 -8.92 -19.81
CA GLU A 173 27.78 -9.31 -21.23
C GLU A 173 26.56 -8.99 -22.09
N ASN A 174 25.38 -8.84 -21.48
CA ASN A 174 24.11 -8.59 -22.16
C ASN A 174 23.50 -7.21 -21.83
N ASP A 175 24.27 -6.30 -21.23
CA ASP A 175 23.85 -4.95 -20.83
C ASP A 175 22.57 -4.91 -19.96
N ILE A 176 22.40 -5.91 -19.09
CA ILE A 176 21.20 -6.09 -18.27
C ILE A 176 21.33 -5.32 -16.95
N PRO A 177 20.39 -4.41 -16.62
CA PRO A 177 20.27 -3.84 -15.28
C PRO A 177 20.13 -4.90 -14.19
N VAL A 178 20.99 -4.82 -13.17
CA VAL A 178 21.00 -5.76 -12.05
C VAL A 178 20.31 -5.18 -10.83
N MET A 179 19.37 -5.96 -10.29
CA MET A 179 18.86 -5.83 -8.92
C MET A 179 19.65 -6.77 -8.02
N PHE A 180 20.63 -6.23 -7.28
CA PHE A 180 21.47 -7.05 -6.41
C PHE A 180 20.77 -7.34 -5.07
N ARG A 181 20.94 -8.56 -4.57
CA ARG A 181 20.29 -9.04 -3.34
C ARG A 181 21.31 -9.53 -2.33
N PRO A 182 21.91 -8.61 -1.55
CA PRO A 182 22.78 -9.00 -0.45
C PRO A 182 21.95 -9.62 0.65
N GLY A 183 22.46 -10.71 1.23
CA GLY A 183 21.83 -11.37 2.36
C GLY A 183 22.58 -11.16 3.67
N PRO A 184 22.01 -11.62 4.79
CA PRO A 184 22.68 -11.55 6.07
C PRO A 184 23.87 -12.50 6.12
N CYS A 185 24.98 -12.01 6.66
CA CYS A 185 26.18 -12.79 6.92
C CYS A 185 26.68 -12.45 8.32
N PRO A 186 26.41 -13.25 9.35
CA PRO A 186 26.81 -12.95 10.73
C PRO A 186 28.32 -12.71 10.92
N ALA A 187 29.14 -13.31 10.07
CA ALA A 187 30.58 -13.11 10.04
C ALA A 187 31.04 -11.78 9.39
N SER A 188 30.10 -10.96 8.91
CA SER A 188 30.36 -9.68 8.22
C SER A 188 29.60 -8.56 8.91
N ASP A 189 30.32 -7.58 9.43
CA ASP A 189 29.70 -6.38 9.99
C ASP A 189 29.25 -5.39 8.89
N GLY A 190 28.60 -4.30 9.29
CA GLY A 190 28.09 -3.29 8.36
C GLY A 190 29.17 -2.61 7.51
N GLN A 191 30.37 -2.41 8.06
CA GLN A 191 31.47 -1.77 7.36
C GLN A 191 32.10 -2.72 6.33
N ALA A 192 32.38 -3.97 6.71
CA ALA A 192 32.93 -4.98 5.83
C ALA A 192 31.96 -5.30 4.68
N ALA A 193 30.66 -5.41 4.97
CA ALA A 193 29.63 -5.58 3.95
C ALA A 193 29.60 -4.41 2.96
N ALA A 194 29.75 -3.17 3.45
CA ALA A 194 29.78 -1.99 2.59
C ALA A 194 31.03 -1.92 1.71
N VAL A 195 32.20 -2.24 2.25
CA VAL A 195 33.46 -2.26 1.49
C VAL A 195 33.44 -3.34 0.41
N ALA A 196 32.96 -4.55 0.74
CA ALA A 196 32.80 -5.62 -0.23
C ALA A 196 31.78 -5.26 -1.34
N PHE A 197 30.68 -4.59 -0.96
CA PHE A 197 29.70 -4.09 -1.92
C PHE A 197 30.25 -2.96 -2.80
N ASP A 198 31.08 -2.07 -2.25
CA ASP A 198 31.75 -1.00 -2.99
C ASP A 198 32.69 -1.58 -4.05
N TYR A 199 33.49 -2.60 -3.70
CA TYR A 199 34.29 -3.36 -4.65
C TYR A 199 33.42 -4.01 -5.73
N LEU A 200 32.38 -4.76 -5.34
CA LEU A 200 31.51 -5.46 -6.29
C LEU A 200 30.86 -4.51 -7.30
N THR A 201 30.39 -3.36 -6.84
CA THR A 201 29.74 -2.36 -7.72
C THR A 201 30.73 -1.56 -8.55
N SER A 202 32.03 -1.58 -8.23
CA SER A 202 33.08 -1.03 -9.10
C SER A 202 33.36 -1.98 -10.27
N GLU A 203 33.40 -3.29 -10.01
CA GLU A 203 33.57 -4.31 -11.04
C GLU A 203 32.31 -4.47 -11.91
N TYR A 204 31.13 -4.33 -11.30
CA TYR A 204 29.83 -4.50 -11.98
C TYR A 204 28.98 -3.22 -11.90
N PRO A 205 29.26 -2.20 -12.76
CA PRO A 205 28.48 -0.95 -12.80
C PRO A 205 27.03 -1.16 -13.25
N GLY A 206 26.68 -2.34 -13.79
CA GLY A 206 25.32 -2.73 -14.13
C GLY A 206 24.37 -2.88 -12.92
N ILE A 207 24.90 -2.91 -11.68
CA ILE A 207 24.11 -2.92 -10.45
C ILE A 207 23.45 -1.56 -10.23
N LYS A 208 22.15 -1.47 -10.50
CA LYS A 208 21.37 -0.21 -10.43
C LYS A 208 20.40 -0.15 -9.25
N ASN A 209 20.10 -1.29 -8.65
CA ASN A 209 19.19 -1.39 -7.51
C ASN A 209 19.62 -2.49 -6.53
N VAL A 210 19.26 -2.32 -5.25
CA VAL A 210 19.43 -3.33 -4.21
C VAL A 210 18.11 -3.60 -3.51
N THR A 211 17.80 -4.88 -3.27
CA THR A 211 16.72 -5.30 -2.35
C THR A 211 17.24 -6.33 -1.38
N ALA A 212 16.67 -6.40 -0.18
CA ALA A 212 17.11 -7.34 0.84
C ALA A 212 16.89 -8.80 0.41
N SER A 213 17.89 -9.66 0.64
CA SER A 213 17.72 -11.11 0.60
C SER A 213 17.39 -11.66 2.00
N GLY A 214 16.47 -12.61 2.09
CA GLY A 214 16.09 -13.24 3.36
C GLY A 214 15.32 -12.34 4.33
N MET A 215 15.42 -12.63 5.63
CA MET A 215 14.62 -11.99 6.70
C MET A 215 15.27 -10.72 7.28
N ILE A 216 16.56 -10.51 7.05
CA ILE A 216 17.38 -9.47 7.68
C ILE A 216 18.12 -8.70 6.59
N MET A 217 18.06 -7.36 6.63
CA MET A 217 18.81 -6.51 5.72
C MET A 217 20.33 -6.65 5.94
N ALA A 218 21.09 -6.74 4.86
CA ALA A 218 22.55 -6.78 4.92
C ALA A 218 23.11 -5.55 5.64
N GLY A 219 24.16 -5.76 6.46
CA GLY A 219 24.78 -4.74 7.28
C GLY A 219 24.02 -4.36 8.56
N TYR A 220 22.88 -5.00 8.86
CA TYR A 220 22.21 -4.80 10.16
C TYR A 220 23.11 -5.24 11.33
N PRO A 221 23.16 -4.51 12.47
CA PRO A 221 22.37 -3.32 12.79
C PRO A 221 22.88 -2.00 12.19
N ASP A 222 24.17 -1.90 11.86
CA ASP A 222 24.76 -0.67 11.33
C ASP A 222 24.82 -0.64 9.80
N PHE A 223 23.68 -0.32 9.19
CA PHE A 223 23.53 -0.31 7.75
C PHE A 223 23.95 1.02 7.08
N LYS A 224 24.43 2.00 7.86
CA LYS A 224 24.81 3.32 7.32
C LYS A 224 25.96 3.25 6.30
N PRO A 225 27.05 2.50 6.54
CA PRO A 225 28.14 2.41 5.57
C PRO A 225 27.66 1.91 4.20
N LEU A 226 26.76 0.92 4.19
CA LEU A 226 26.20 0.37 2.96
C LEU A 226 25.32 1.41 2.24
N ALA A 227 24.48 2.15 2.99
CA ALA A 227 23.65 3.21 2.44
C ALA A 227 24.48 4.35 1.83
N ASP A 228 25.61 4.70 2.45
CA ASP A 228 26.51 5.74 1.95
C ASP A 228 27.18 5.33 0.63
N VAL A 229 27.63 4.07 0.52
CA VAL A 229 28.15 3.53 -0.75
C VAL A 229 27.10 3.62 -1.85
N MET A 230 25.88 3.16 -1.57
CA MET A 230 24.78 3.20 -2.54
C MET A 230 24.45 4.62 -3.00
N LYS A 231 24.36 5.58 -2.07
CA LYS A 231 24.09 6.99 -2.40
C LYS A 231 25.19 7.61 -3.25
N ARG A 232 26.46 7.40 -2.88
CA ARG A 232 27.61 7.90 -3.64
C ARG A 232 27.62 7.39 -5.08
N LYS A 233 27.20 6.13 -5.29
CA LYS A 233 27.16 5.47 -6.59
C LYS A 233 25.83 5.62 -7.36
N GLY A 234 24.84 6.33 -6.80
CA GLY A 234 23.53 6.49 -7.46
C GLY A 234 22.69 5.21 -7.50
N ILE A 235 22.97 4.22 -6.65
CA ILE A 235 22.28 2.93 -6.61
C ILE A 235 21.02 3.05 -5.74
N THR A 236 19.87 2.69 -6.30
CA THR A 236 18.58 2.78 -5.60
C THR A 236 18.33 1.59 -4.70
N PHE A 237 17.49 1.77 -3.67
CA PHE A 237 17.01 0.68 -2.82
C PHE A 237 15.56 0.34 -3.12
N SER A 238 15.22 -0.94 -3.10
CA SER A 238 13.85 -1.40 -3.24
C SER A 238 13.35 -2.10 -1.99
N GLN A 239 12.23 -1.59 -1.47
CA GLN A 239 11.49 -2.21 -0.39
C GLN A 239 10.35 -3.05 -0.95
N THR A 240 10.33 -4.33 -0.60
CA THR A 240 9.29 -5.26 -1.05
C THR A 240 7.98 -5.01 -0.30
N GLU A 241 6.88 -4.80 -1.02
CA GLU A 241 5.54 -4.64 -0.43
C GLU A 241 5.15 -5.87 0.40
N PHE A 242 4.54 -5.64 1.57
CA PHE A 242 3.99 -6.66 2.48
C PHE A 242 5.00 -7.63 3.12
N VAL A 243 6.30 -7.50 2.83
CA VAL A 243 7.34 -8.30 3.48
C VAL A 243 7.94 -7.50 4.64
N LYS A 244 7.89 -8.07 5.84
CA LYS A 244 8.55 -7.49 7.01
C LYS A 244 9.94 -8.09 7.14
N GLN A 245 10.95 -7.28 6.84
CA GLN A 245 12.36 -7.62 7.04
C GLN A 245 12.95 -6.76 8.16
N VAL A 246 13.78 -7.38 8.99
CA VAL A 246 14.50 -6.70 10.06
C VAL A 246 15.49 -5.70 9.44
N GLY A 247 15.48 -4.46 9.90
CA GLY A 247 16.35 -3.39 9.40
C GLY A 247 15.90 -2.70 8.11
N ALA A 248 15.08 -3.34 7.26
CA ALA A 248 14.72 -2.82 5.93
C ALA A 248 13.98 -1.46 5.98
N ALA A 249 13.09 -1.24 6.95
CA ALA A 249 12.39 0.04 7.08
C ALA A 249 13.33 1.18 7.51
N GLY A 250 14.28 0.90 8.39
CA GLY A 250 15.33 1.84 8.77
C GLY A 250 16.25 2.16 7.60
N PHE A 251 16.61 1.14 6.83
CA PHE A 251 17.41 1.27 5.62
C PHE A 251 16.72 2.12 4.55
N ALA A 252 15.44 1.85 4.27
CA ALA A 252 14.65 2.62 3.31
C ALA A 252 14.56 4.11 3.70
N LYS A 253 14.43 4.39 5.00
CA LYS A 253 14.45 5.77 5.51
C LYS A 253 15.83 6.42 5.33
N ALA A 254 16.92 5.68 5.53
CA ALA A 254 18.26 6.18 5.28
C ALA A 254 18.52 6.41 3.78
N MET A 255 17.96 5.58 2.90
CA MET A 255 18.10 5.69 1.44
C MET A 255 17.21 6.74 0.78
N TYR A 256 16.25 7.33 1.50
CA TYR A 256 15.41 8.40 0.97
C TYR A 256 16.26 9.55 0.35
N PRO A 257 15.93 10.05 -0.86
CA PRO A 257 14.78 9.70 -1.72
C PRO A 257 14.99 8.54 -2.71
N MET A 258 16.16 7.89 -2.71
CA MET A 258 16.56 6.85 -3.66
C MET A 258 15.90 5.48 -3.38
N VAL A 259 14.58 5.48 -3.25
CA VAL A 259 13.78 4.30 -2.96
C VAL A 259 12.79 4.04 -4.09
N ILE A 260 12.75 2.81 -4.60
CA ILE A 260 11.82 2.37 -5.63
C ILE A 260 10.93 1.25 -5.06
N PRO A 261 9.61 1.44 -4.96
CA PRO A 261 8.73 0.39 -4.46
C PRO A 261 8.75 -0.84 -5.37
N LEU A 262 8.87 -2.01 -4.75
CA LEU A 262 8.92 -3.32 -5.38
C LEU A 262 7.76 -4.19 -4.88
N HIS A 263 7.09 -4.92 -5.76
CA HIS A 263 6.13 -5.95 -5.37
C HIS A 263 6.59 -7.32 -5.84
N SER A 264 6.46 -8.33 -4.97
CA SER A 264 6.83 -9.71 -5.24
C SER A 264 5.78 -10.64 -4.64
N LEU A 265 5.57 -11.80 -5.25
CA LEU A 265 4.82 -12.91 -4.66
C LEU A 265 5.76 -14.08 -4.45
N THR A 266 5.73 -14.67 -3.26
CA THR A 266 6.49 -15.89 -2.97
C THR A 266 5.76 -17.11 -3.51
N ARG A 267 6.50 -18.19 -3.80
CA ARG A 267 5.91 -19.46 -4.24
C ARG A 267 4.96 -20.01 -3.17
N ASP A 268 5.37 -19.95 -1.90
CA ASP A 268 4.55 -20.37 -0.77
C ASP A 268 3.24 -19.59 -0.67
N GLU A 269 3.26 -18.27 -0.92
CA GLU A 269 2.04 -17.46 -0.91
C GLU A 269 1.08 -17.88 -2.02
N VAL A 270 1.58 -18.09 -3.23
CA VAL A 270 0.77 -18.49 -4.39
C VAL A 270 0.13 -19.87 -4.16
N ILE A 271 0.90 -20.83 -3.64
CA ILE A 271 0.44 -22.20 -3.39
C ILE A 271 -0.55 -22.24 -2.21
N SER A 272 -0.15 -21.70 -1.05
CA SER A 272 -0.98 -21.75 0.17
C SER A 272 -2.30 -21.01 0.04
N ARG A 273 -2.32 -19.93 -0.77
CA ARG A 273 -3.53 -19.14 -1.01
C ARG A 273 -4.29 -19.55 -2.26
N SER A 274 -3.82 -20.55 -2.99
CA SER A 274 -4.40 -21.03 -4.25
C SER A 274 -4.68 -19.90 -5.25
N ILE A 275 -3.71 -18.99 -5.40
CA ILE A 275 -3.86 -17.80 -6.24
C ILE A 275 -3.76 -18.22 -7.71
N SER A 276 -4.80 -17.90 -8.50
CA SER A 276 -4.80 -18.21 -9.94
C SER A 276 -3.85 -17.30 -10.73
N ARG A 277 -3.46 -17.74 -11.94
CA ARG A 277 -2.63 -16.93 -12.87
C ARG A 277 -3.25 -15.55 -13.16
N LEU A 278 -4.56 -15.50 -13.38
CA LEU A 278 -5.28 -14.24 -13.59
C LEU A 278 -5.19 -13.33 -12.36
N GLN A 279 -5.38 -13.87 -11.16
CA GLN A 279 -5.28 -13.11 -9.92
C GLN A 279 -3.86 -12.57 -9.67
N ILE A 280 -2.82 -13.31 -10.09
CA ILE A 280 -1.43 -12.85 -10.06
C ILE A 280 -1.26 -11.65 -10.98
N ALA A 281 -1.68 -11.76 -12.25
CA ALA A 281 -1.60 -10.68 -13.23
C ALA A 281 -2.34 -9.42 -12.75
N GLU A 282 -3.57 -9.57 -12.26
CA GLU A 282 -4.34 -8.45 -11.71
C GLU A 282 -3.68 -7.84 -10.48
N ARG A 283 -3.10 -8.66 -9.59
CA ARG A 283 -2.37 -8.14 -8.42
C ARG A 283 -1.13 -7.33 -8.81
N PHE A 284 -0.42 -7.72 -9.88
CA PHE A 284 0.70 -6.95 -10.42
C PHE A 284 0.25 -5.64 -11.07
N VAL A 285 -0.80 -5.69 -11.90
CA VAL A 285 -1.40 -4.49 -12.50
C VAL A 285 -1.83 -3.51 -11.41
N ARG A 286 -2.47 -3.99 -10.34
CA ARG A 286 -2.90 -3.16 -9.21
C ARG A 286 -1.74 -2.64 -8.37
N ALA A 287 -0.65 -3.41 -8.22
CA ALA A 287 0.56 -2.92 -7.55
C ALA A 287 1.09 -1.67 -8.26
N ILE A 288 1.19 -1.73 -9.59
CA ILE A 288 1.65 -0.60 -10.41
C ILE A 288 0.64 0.55 -10.41
N HIS A 289 -0.59 0.25 -10.78
CA HIS A 289 -1.62 1.24 -11.05
C HIS A 289 -2.23 1.83 -9.79
N GLU A 290 -2.53 1.03 -8.76
CA GLU A 290 -3.16 1.53 -7.53
C GLU A 290 -2.17 1.87 -6.41
N ARG A 291 -0.95 1.33 -6.43
CA ARG A 291 0.00 1.48 -5.29
C ARG A 291 1.35 2.10 -5.66
N SER A 292 1.47 2.63 -6.88
CA SER A 292 2.67 3.31 -7.36
C SER A 292 3.93 2.44 -7.35
N VAL A 293 3.78 1.12 -7.49
CA VAL A 293 4.92 0.22 -7.64
C VAL A 293 5.53 0.37 -9.03
N ARG A 294 6.86 0.26 -9.12
CA ARG A 294 7.59 0.43 -10.39
C ARG A 294 8.41 -0.80 -10.77
N LEU A 295 8.76 -1.64 -9.79
CA LEU A 295 9.41 -2.92 -10.01
C LEU A 295 8.48 -4.05 -9.60
N ILE A 296 8.28 -5.02 -10.48
CA ILE A 296 7.54 -6.25 -10.18
C ILE A 296 8.49 -7.43 -10.33
N MET A 297 8.63 -8.20 -9.26
CA MET A 297 9.36 -9.45 -9.28
C MET A 297 8.50 -10.54 -9.91
N VAL A 298 8.83 -10.93 -11.14
CA VAL A 298 8.15 -12.00 -11.88
C VAL A 298 8.87 -13.32 -11.69
N ARG A 299 8.10 -14.40 -11.57
CA ARG A 299 8.61 -15.76 -11.40
C ARG A 299 7.80 -16.72 -12.28
N PRO A 300 8.44 -17.74 -12.87
CA PRO A 300 7.71 -18.82 -13.53
C PRO A 300 7.09 -19.74 -12.44
N TYR A 301 5.84 -19.49 -12.07
CA TYR A 301 5.16 -20.24 -10.99
C TYR A 301 4.88 -21.70 -11.37
N ASP A 302 5.05 -22.61 -10.41
CA ASP A 302 4.92 -24.06 -10.60
C ASP A 302 3.46 -24.54 -10.50
N LEU A 303 2.50 -23.70 -10.90
CA LEU A 303 1.06 -24.00 -10.82
C LEU A 303 0.62 -25.05 -11.85
N ASN A 304 1.32 -25.12 -12.99
CA ASN A 304 1.04 -26.04 -14.08
C ASN A 304 2.29 -26.86 -14.40
N MET A 305 2.14 -28.18 -14.51
CA MET A 305 3.23 -29.08 -14.87
C MET A 305 3.42 -29.10 -16.40
N GLY A 306 4.64 -28.83 -16.88
CA GLY A 306 4.99 -28.80 -18.30
C GLY A 306 4.79 -27.43 -18.98
N ASN A 307 5.50 -27.18 -20.09
CA ASN A 307 5.44 -25.94 -20.88
C ASN A 307 5.62 -24.63 -20.07
N ARG A 308 6.42 -24.68 -19.01
CA ARG A 308 6.63 -23.58 -18.06
C ARG A 308 7.05 -22.27 -18.74
N MET A 309 7.90 -22.36 -19.77
CA MET A 309 8.34 -21.20 -20.55
C MET A 309 7.20 -20.55 -21.34
N GLU A 310 6.42 -21.33 -22.10
CA GLU A 310 5.28 -20.80 -22.88
C GLU A 310 4.22 -20.18 -21.97
N ILE A 311 3.89 -20.84 -20.87
CA ILE A 311 2.94 -20.34 -19.86
C ILE A 311 3.44 -19.02 -19.27
N PHE A 312 4.73 -18.95 -18.92
CA PHE A 312 5.32 -17.74 -18.38
C PHE A 312 5.32 -16.59 -19.39
N LYS A 313 5.62 -16.86 -20.68
CA LYS A 313 5.52 -15.87 -21.75
C LYS A 313 4.10 -15.33 -21.90
N ASP A 314 3.10 -16.21 -21.85
CA ASP A 314 1.70 -15.79 -21.93
C ASP A 314 1.29 -14.93 -20.72
N ASP A 315 1.76 -15.27 -19.52
CA ASP A 315 1.53 -14.46 -18.31
C ASP A 315 2.19 -13.08 -18.42
N LEU A 316 3.43 -13.01 -18.91
CA LEU A 316 4.13 -11.75 -19.15
C LEU A 316 3.43 -10.92 -20.22
N ARG A 317 3.01 -11.53 -21.34
CA ARG A 317 2.30 -10.84 -22.42
C ARG A 317 0.97 -10.28 -21.93
N PHE A 318 0.14 -11.11 -21.30
CA PHE A 318 -1.17 -10.70 -20.78
C PHE A 318 -1.04 -9.58 -19.74
N THR A 319 -0.11 -9.72 -18.80
CA THR A 319 0.12 -8.70 -17.76
C THR A 319 0.69 -7.42 -18.36
N GLY A 320 1.66 -7.55 -19.27
CA GLY A 320 2.33 -6.43 -19.94
C GLY A 320 1.40 -5.62 -20.84
N GLU A 321 0.51 -6.26 -21.60
CA GLU A 321 -0.52 -5.59 -22.40
C GLU A 321 -1.49 -4.81 -21.51
N SER A 322 -1.91 -5.39 -20.38
CA SER A 322 -2.79 -4.74 -19.41
C SER A 322 -2.14 -3.51 -18.75
N ILE A 323 -0.83 -3.55 -18.51
CA ILE A 323 -0.01 -2.44 -18.01
C ILE A 323 0.11 -1.34 -19.08
N LYS A 324 0.47 -1.69 -20.32
CA LYS A 324 0.59 -0.75 -21.45
C LYS A 324 -0.73 -0.07 -21.77
N ALA A 325 -1.84 -0.80 -21.73
CA ALA A 325 -3.19 -0.25 -21.94
C ALA A 325 -3.57 0.84 -20.92
N ARG A 326 -2.92 0.86 -19.73
CA ARG A 326 -3.09 1.90 -18.70
C ARG A 326 -2.09 3.07 -18.85
N GLY A 327 -1.30 3.06 -19.92
CA GLY A 327 -0.37 4.12 -20.28
C GLY A 327 0.98 4.05 -19.56
N TYR A 328 1.40 2.87 -19.11
CA TYR A 328 2.75 2.64 -18.58
C TYR A 328 3.67 2.07 -19.65
N ASP A 329 4.95 2.44 -19.58
CA ASP A 329 5.98 1.99 -20.50
C ASP A 329 7.00 1.11 -19.78
N PHE A 330 7.53 0.12 -20.50
CA PHE A 330 8.55 -0.76 -19.94
C PHE A 330 9.95 -0.16 -20.09
N GLY A 331 10.66 -0.04 -18.97
CA GLY A 331 12.03 0.49 -18.88
C GLY A 331 12.52 0.43 -17.44
N TRP A 332 13.81 0.70 -17.20
CA TRP A 332 14.32 0.71 -15.83
C TRP A 332 13.82 1.96 -15.10
N PRO A 333 13.06 1.84 -14.00
CA PRO A 333 12.46 2.99 -13.34
C PRO A 333 13.48 3.82 -12.56
N SER A 334 13.20 5.12 -12.44
CA SER A 334 13.89 6.03 -11.53
C SER A 334 13.15 6.16 -10.20
N ASN A 335 13.83 6.65 -9.17
CA ASN A 335 13.18 7.06 -7.94
C ASN A 335 12.27 8.28 -8.18
N LEU A 336 11.33 8.49 -7.26
CA LEU A 336 10.43 9.65 -7.29
C LEU A 336 11.23 10.94 -7.04
N ASN A 337 10.84 12.00 -7.74
CA ASN A 337 11.24 13.34 -7.36
C ASN A 337 10.63 13.72 -6.00
N GLU A 338 11.34 14.53 -5.23
CA GLU A 338 10.86 14.96 -3.92
C GLU A 338 9.79 16.05 -4.04
N TRP A 339 8.70 15.88 -3.31
CA TRP A 339 7.74 16.94 -3.02
C TRP A 339 7.47 16.99 -1.51
N ALA A 340 7.65 18.18 -0.97
CA ALA A 340 7.53 18.45 0.45
C ALA A 340 6.10 18.79 0.86
N GLU A 341 5.93 19.05 2.16
CA GLU A 341 4.69 19.57 2.75
C GLU A 341 4.31 20.90 2.09
N SER A 342 3.05 21.02 1.66
CA SER A 342 2.58 22.20 0.94
C SER A 342 1.95 23.23 1.90
N MET A 343 2.42 24.48 1.87
CA MET A 343 1.79 25.58 2.63
C MET A 343 0.30 25.78 2.24
N PRO A 344 -0.10 25.73 0.95
CA PRO A 344 -1.52 25.72 0.57
C PRO A 344 -2.29 24.54 1.17
N GLY A 345 -1.68 23.36 1.29
CA GLY A 345 -2.29 22.20 1.94
C GLY A 345 -2.48 22.40 3.45
N ALA A 346 -1.52 23.03 4.14
CA ALA A 346 -1.66 23.37 5.56
C ALA A 346 -2.81 24.36 5.78
N LEU A 347 -2.93 25.37 4.93
CA LEU A 347 -4.04 26.32 4.93
C LEU A 347 -5.38 25.64 4.67
N ALA A 348 -5.44 24.73 3.69
CA ALA A 348 -6.64 23.94 3.39
C ALA A 348 -7.09 23.10 4.60
N CYS A 349 -6.16 22.43 5.28
CA CYS A 349 -6.42 21.67 6.52
C CYS A 349 -6.90 22.59 7.66
N GLY A 350 -6.26 23.75 7.84
CA GLY A 350 -6.66 24.74 8.84
C GLY A 350 -8.09 25.24 8.64
N ILE A 351 -8.45 25.58 7.39
CA ILE A 351 -9.80 26.00 7.01
C ILE A 351 -10.81 24.88 7.28
N VAL A 352 -10.53 23.65 6.84
CA VAL A 352 -11.44 22.51 7.05
C VAL A 352 -11.68 22.28 8.53
N LEU A 353 -10.62 22.18 9.32
CA LEU A 353 -10.72 21.91 10.74
C LEU A 353 -11.51 23.00 11.48
N VAL A 354 -11.17 24.28 11.24
CA VAL A 354 -11.80 25.41 11.94
C VAL A 354 -13.24 25.61 11.50
N PHE A 355 -13.54 25.63 10.20
CA PHE A 355 -14.90 25.90 9.72
C PHE A 355 -15.84 24.71 9.96
N CYS A 356 -15.39 23.47 9.79
CA CYS A 356 -16.22 22.30 10.11
C CYS A 356 -16.44 22.18 11.62
N GLY A 357 -15.40 22.38 12.44
CA GLY A 357 -15.53 22.37 13.90
C GLY A 357 -16.44 23.48 14.42
N TRP A 358 -16.27 24.70 13.91
CA TRP A 358 -17.15 25.81 14.25
C TRP A 358 -18.60 25.55 13.81
N PHE A 359 -18.81 25.10 12.57
CA PHE A 359 -20.18 24.83 12.10
C PHE A 359 -20.86 23.71 12.87
N TYR A 360 -20.12 22.70 13.29
CA TYR A 360 -20.61 21.66 14.17
C TYR A 360 -21.14 22.25 15.48
N THR A 361 -20.43 23.21 16.09
CA THR A 361 -20.93 23.90 17.30
C THR A 361 -22.15 24.79 17.03
N VAL A 362 -22.20 25.50 15.89
CA VAL A 362 -23.38 26.27 15.47
C VAL A 362 -24.59 25.36 15.26
N ARG A 363 -24.37 24.18 14.69
CA ARG A 363 -25.39 23.15 14.44
C ARG A 363 -25.98 22.63 15.76
N LEU A 364 -25.13 22.35 16.75
CA LEU A 364 -25.56 21.96 18.11
C LEU A 364 -26.47 23.01 18.77
N ASN A 365 -26.13 24.29 18.64
CA ASN A 365 -26.83 25.36 19.36
C ASN A 365 -28.08 25.87 18.62
N THR A 366 -27.98 26.09 17.31
CA THR A 366 -29.00 26.84 16.52
C THR A 366 -29.63 26.03 15.39
N GLY A 367 -29.26 24.75 15.22
CA GLY A 367 -29.75 23.93 14.10
C GLY A 367 -29.23 24.37 12.73
N GLY A 368 -28.17 25.19 12.68
CA GLY A 368 -27.50 25.58 11.44
C GLY A 368 -28.09 26.81 10.73
N GLU A 369 -29.07 27.50 11.33
CA GLU A 369 -29.71 28.70 10.76
C GLU A 369 -29.21 30.03 11.36
N GLY A 370 -28.08 30.01 12.06
CA GLY A 370 -27.48 31.23 12.62
C GLY A 370 -26.94 32.20 11.55
N ASP A 371 -27.23 33.49 11.76
CA ASP A 371 -26.56 34.59 11.06
C ASP A 371 -25.19 34.85 11.68
N VAL A 372 -24.22 35.16 10.82
CA VAL A 372 -22.82 35.31 11.23
C VAL A 372 -22.38 36.76 11.08
N SER A 373 -21.91 37.33 12.18
CA SER A 373 -21.29 38.67 12.18
C SER A 373 -19.93 38.64 11.49
N ALA A 374 -19.57 39.74 10.82
CA ALA A 374 -18.26 39.93 10.19
C ALA A 374 -17.09 39.68 11.17
N LYS A 375 -17.25 40.02 12.45
CA LYS A 375 -16.24 39.78 13.50
C LYS A 375 -15.97 38.28 13.73
N VAL A 376 -17.01 37.46 13.71
CA VAL A 376 -16.88 35.99 13.88
C VAL A 376 -16.21 35.42 12.64
N PHE A 377 -16.61 35.86 11.44
CA PHE A 377 -15.99 35.42 10.20
C PHE A 377 -14.48 35.76 10.14
N SER A 378 -14.09 36.99 10.51
CA SER A 378 -12.66 37.36 10.60
C SER A 378 -11.89 36.55 11.63
N LEU A 379 -12.51 36.22 12.76
CA LEU A 379 -11.92 35.36 13.78
C LEU A 379 -11.68 33.94 13.26
N LEU A 380 -12.61 33.38 12.48
CA LEU A 380 -12.45 32.05 11.89
C LEU A 380 -11.32 32.00 10.85
N ILE A 381 -11.17 33.05 10.04
CA ILE A 381 -10.05 33.17 9.10
C ILE A 381 -8.74 33.22 9.88
N PHE A 382 -8.65 34.09 10.90
CA PHE A 382 -7.45 34.21 11.73
C PHE A 382 -7.10 32.90 12.44
N ALA A 383 -8.10 32.21 13.02
CA ALA A 383 -7.92 30.90 13.63
C ALA A 383 -7.45 29.84 12.61
N SER A 384 -7.96 29.86 11.38
CA SER A 384 -7.52 28.96 10.30
C SER A 384 -6.06 29.19 9.95
N LEU A 385 -5.61 30.45 9.89
CA LEU A 385 -4.21 30.82 9.67
C LEU A 385 -3.30 30.36 10.82
N LEU A 386 -3.74 30.55 12.07
CA LEU A 386 -2.98 30.10 13.25
C LEU A 386 -2.84 28.57 13.28
N VAL A 387 -3.92 27.85 13.02
CA VAL A 387 -3.91 26.38 12.94
C VAL A 387 -3.00 25.93 11.80
N ALA A 388 -3.08 26.55 10.63
CA ALA A 388 -2.22 26.22 9.50
C ALA A 388 -0.73 26.48 9.81
N ALA A 389 -0.40 27.61 10.42
CA ALA A 389 0.97 27.92 10.85
C ALA A 389 1.46 26.92 11.90
N GLY A 390 0.59 26.50 12.82
CA GLY A 390 0.87 25.48 13.81
C GLY A 390 1.14 24.10 13.19
N ILE A 391 0.29 23.67 12.25
CA ILE A 391 0.45 22.42 11.48
C ILE A 391 1.78 22.43 10.73
N PHE A 392 2.12 23.54 10.08
CA PHE A 392 3.34 23.66 9.27
C PHE A 392 4.62 23.70 10.12
N LYS A 393 4.59 24.29 11.32
CA LYS A 393 5.78 24.45 12.17
C LYS A 393 6.00 23.31 13.17
N PHE A 394 4.93 22.67 13.66
CA PHE A 394 5.02 21.72 14.78
C PHE A 394 4.53 20.32 14.38
N PRO A 395 5.43 19.32 14.24
CA PRO A 395 5.06 17.96 13.82
C PRO A 395 4.03 17.27 14.71
N ILE A 396 4.04 17.52 16.02
CA ILE A 396 3.06 16.96 16.96
C ILE A 396 1.66 17.50 16.63
N LEU A 397 1.55 18.81 16.38
CA LEU A 397 0.30 19.45 16.02
C LEU A 397 -0.18 18.97 14.66
N ALA A 398 0.72 18.81 13.69
CA ALA A 398 0.41 18.22 12.39
C ALA A 398 -0.23 16.82 12.56
N ARG A 399 0.31 15.95 13.40
CA ARG A 399 -0.23 14.59 13.59
C ARG A 399 -1.65 14.58 14.18
N ILE A 400 -1.91 15.45 15.15
CA ILE A 400 -3.23 15.55 15.80
C ILE A 400 -4.24 16.22 14.87
N CYS A 401 -3.89 17.39 14.31
CA CYS A 401 -4.76 18.16 13.43
C CYS A 401 -5.14 17.39 12.16
N GLY A 402 -4.28 16.52 11.63
CA GLY A 402 -4.60 15.73 10.44
C GLY A 402 -5.76 14.76 10.68
N GLY A 403 -5.73 14.03 11.81
CA GLY A 403 -6.83 13.14 12.20
C GLY A 403 -8.12 13.91 12.52
N LEU A 404 -8.01 15.04 13.22
CA LEU A 404 -9.15 15.89 13.54
C LEU A 404 -9.78 16.54 12.30
N CYS A 405 -8.95 17.00 11.35
CA CYS A 405 -9.38 17.58 10.08
C CYS A 405 -10.23 16.58 9.30
N GLY A 406 -9.74 15.35 9.15
CA GLY A 406 -10.50 14.32 8.44
C GLY A 406 -11.76 13.91 9.17
N ALA A 407 -11.71 13.86 10.50
CA ALA A 407 -12.90 13.56 11.30
C ALA A 407 -13.97 14.65 11.20
N ALA A 408 -13.57 15.92 11.29
CA ALA A 408 -14.46 17.06 11.18
C ALA A 408 -15.12 17.13 9.78
N ALA A 409 -14.34 16.91 8.72
CA ALA A 409 -14.86 16.85 7.35
C ALA A 409 -15.87 15.70 7.17
N ALA A 410 -15.55 14.49 7.64
CA ALA A 410 -16.44 13.34 7.54
C ALA A 410 -17.75 13.53 8.34
N ALA A 411 -17.66 14.07 9.56
CA ALA A 411 -18.83 14.35 10.40
C ALA A 411 -19.72 15.41 9.75
N GLU A 412 -19.13 16.52 9.27
CA GLU A 412 -19.90 17.58 8.62
C GLU A 412 -20.54 17.15 7.30
N ALA A 413 -19.84 16.34 6.51
CA ALA A 413 -20.40 15.76 5.31
C ALA A 413 -21.60 14.85 5.61
N ALA A 414 -21.46 13.98 6.61
CA ALA A 414 -22.52 13.05 7.00
C ALA A 414 -23.74 13.80 7.53
N LEU A 415 -23.56 14.74 8.47
CA LEU A 415 -24.66 15.53 9.04
C LEU A 415 -25.36 16.38 7.98
N SER A 416 -24.60 17.00 7.07
CA SER A 416 -25.16 17.78 5.95
C SER A 416 -26.01 16.92 5.00
N ALA A 417 -25.61 15.67 4.77
CA ALA A 417 -26.37 14.73 3.95
C ALA A 417 -27.62 14.20 4.69
N LEU A 418 -27.48 13.82 5.96
CA LEU A 418 -28.56 13.29 6.79
C LEU A 418 -29.69 14.32 6.99
N GLU A 419 -29.36 15.56 7.35
CA GLU A 419 -30.37 16.60 7.59
C GLU A 419 -31.12 17.03 6.33
N SER A 420 -30.53 16.83 5.15
CA SER A 420 -31.12 17.22 3.86
C SER A 420 -32.22 16.24 3.36
N HIS A 421 -32.92 15.54 4.26
CA HIS A 421 -33.99 14.58 3.96
C HIS A 421 -35.10 15.13 3.04
N LYS A 422 -35.36 16.45 3.06
CA LYS A 422 -36.32 17.10 2.12
C LYS A 422 -35.79 17.18 0.68
N LYS A 423 -34.47 17.32 0.50
CA LYS A 423 -33.78 17.41 -0.81
C LYS A 423 -32.57 16.43 -0.82
N PRO A 424 -32.81 15.11 -0.88
CA PRO A 424 -31.81 14.08 -0.63
C PRO A 424 -30.64 14.14 -1.60
N LEU A 425 -30.91 14.32 -2.90
CA LEU A 425 -29.84 14.44 -3.91
C LEU A 425 -28.91 15.63 -3.64
N LEU A 426 -29.48 16.79 -3.28
CA LEU A 426 -28.69 17.96 -2.92
C LEU A 426 -27.86 17.71 -1.64
N GLY A 427 -28.41 16.97 -0.68
CA GLY A 427 -27.69 16.52 0.52
C GLY A 427 -26.52 15.60 0.18
N ALA A 428 -26.73 14.63 -0.70
CA ALA A 428 -25.73 13.69 -1.17
C ALA A 428 -24.55 14.42 -1.85
N VAL A 429 -24.85 15.37 -2.74
CA VAL A 429 -23.85 16.17 -3.46
C VAL A 429 -23.06 17.06 -2.51
N LYS A 430 -23.73 17.70 -1.53
CA LYS A 430 -23.05 18.49 -0.49
C LYS A 430 -22.12 17.64 0.36
N GLY A 431 -22.57 16.46 0.78
CA GLY A 431 -21.75 15.52 1.54
C GLY A 431 -20.50 15.08 0.76
N LEU A 432 -20.68 14.71 -0.51
CA LEU A 432 -19.56 14.38 -1.41
C LEU A 432 -18.57 15.53 -1.56
N PHE A 433 -19.06 16.75 -1.74
CA PHE A 433 -18.24 17.95 -1.88
C PHE A 433 -17.39 18.21 -0.62
N ILE A 434 -18.00 18.15 0.57
CA ILE A 434 -17.30 18.38 1.85
C ILE A 434 -16.24 17.28 2.09
N VAL A 435 -16.57 16.00 1.84
CA VAL A 435 -15.60 14.90 1.97
C VAL A 435 -14.44 15.05 1.01
N THR A 436 -14.71 15.45 -0.24
CA THR A 436 -13.67 15.62 -1.25
C THR A 436 -12.76 16.80 -0.88
N ALA A 437 -13.31 17.91 -0.41
CA ALA A 437 -12.54 19.05 0.08
C ALA A 437 -11.64 18.66 1.27
N GLY A 438 -12.19 18.00 2.29
CA GLY A 438 -11.42 17.55 3.46
C GLY A 438 -10.37 16.48 3.13
N GLY A 439 -10.72 15.51 2.28
CA GLY A 439 -9.82 14.47 1.80
C GLY A 439 -8.67 15.05 0.98
N LEU A 440 -8.96 15.98 0.06
CA LEU A 440 -7.95 16.65 -0.76
C LEU A 440 -7.02 17.53 0.09
N ALA A 441 -7.55 18.23 1.10
CA ALA A 441 -6.73 18.99 2.05
C ALA A 441 -5.70 18.10 2.77
N ILE A 442 -6.13 16.93 3.26
CA ILE A 442 -5.24 15.95 3.88
C ILE A 442 -4.22 15.42 2.87
N ALA A 443 -4.66 15.04 1.68
CA ALA A 443 -3.77 14.54 0.62
C ALA A 443 -2.73 15.58 0.18
N SER A 444 -3.08 16.87 0.20
CA SER A 444 -2.20 17.98 -0.16
C SER A 444 -1.09 18.22 0.86
N PHE A 445 -1.40 18.15 2.16
CA PHE A 445 -0.40 18.43 3.19
C PHE A 445 0.41 17.18 3.57
N TYR A 446 -0.29 16.07 3.86
CA TYR A 446 0.34 14.85 4.41
C TYR A 446 0.80 13.87 3.33
N GLY A 447 0.35 14.03 2.09
CA GLY A 447 0.71 13.16 0.97
C GLY A 447 2.08 13.46 0.40
N THR A 448 3.12 13.58 1.23
CA THR A 448 4.53 13.81 0.82
C THR A 448 5.14 12.57 0.16
N THR A 449 6.30 12.72 -0.50
CA THR A 449 7.03 11.59 -1.11
C THR A 449 7.33 10.48 -0.10
N MET A 450 7.73 10.82 1.11
CA MET A 450 7.96 9.85 2.18
C MET A 450 6.70 9.06 2.56
N ALA A 451 5.54 9.72 2.55
CA ALA A 451 4.27 9.09 2.86
C ALA A 451 3.76 8.20 1.71
N ALA A 452 3.98 8.62 0.46
CA ALA A 452 3.71 7.83 -0.73
C ALA A 452 4.56 6.56 -0.78
N LEU A 453 5.85 6.66 -0.39
CA LEU A 453 6.78 5.53 -0.25
C LEU A 453 6.58 4.69 1.01
N ARG A 454 5.59 5.02 1.86
CA ARG A 454 5.28 4.34 3.14
C ARG A 454 6.39 4.38 4.19
N LEU A 455 7.34 5.30 4.08
CA LEU A 455 8.40 5.51 5.07
C LEU A 455 7.86 6.18 6.35
N THR A 456 6.84 7.02 6.20
CA THR A 456 6.13 7.67 7.32
C THR A 456 4.62 7.49 7.16
N PRO A 457 4.02 6.45 7.76
CA PRO A 457 2.58 6.23 7.65
C PRO A 457 1.78 7.31 8.38
N PHE A 458 0.58 7.59 7.87
CA PHE A 458 -0.36 8.53 8.49
C PHE A 458 -0.85 8.01 9.85
N SER A 459 -0.62 8.76 10.93
CA SER A 459 -1.07 8.36 12.27
C SER A 459 -2.56 8.63 12.53
N GLY A 460 -3.22 9.46 11.71
CA GLY A 460 -4.60 9.91 11.93
C GLY A 460 -5.70 8.93 11.48
N VAL A 461 -5.34 7.78 10.88
CA VAL A 461 -6.31 6.81 10.30
C VAL A 461 -7.41 6.44 11.29
N LYS A 462 -7.03 6.09 12.53
CA LYS A 462 -8.01 5.69 13.57
C LYS A 462 -8.97 6.82 13.93
N LEU A 463 -8.47 8.06 14.05
CA LEU A 463 -9.30 9.22 14.34
C LEU A 463 -10.30 9.49 13.20
N THR A 464 -9.86 9.42 11.94
CA THR A 464 -10.74 9.63 10.79
C THR A 464 -11.85 8.59 10.65
N LEU A 465 -11.69 7.40 11.24
CA LEU A 465 -12.68 6.32 11.19
C LEU A 465 -13.64 6.34 12.39
N LEU A 466 -13.13 6.57 13.60
CA LEU A 466 -13.89 6.40 14.85
C LEU A 466 -14.53 7.70 15.37
N LEU A 467 -13.90 8.86 15.15
CA LEU A 467 -14.39 10.12 15.69
C LEU A 467 -15.66 10.63 14.98
N PRO A 468 -15.85 10.48 13.65
CA PRO A 468 -17.08 10.98 13.01
C PRO A 468 -18.36 10.32 13.52
N PRO A 469 -18.46 8.99 13.66
CA PRO A 469 -19.64 8.36 14.26
C PRO A 469 -19.92 8.87 15.68
N LEU A 470 -18.86 9.09 16.48
CA LEU A 470 -18.99 9.64 17.83
C LEU A 470 -19.52 11.08 17.81
N LEU A 471 -19.03 11.94 16.91
CA LEU A 471 -19.54 13.31 16.76
C LEU A 471 -21.01 13.32 16.33
N VAL A 472 -21.40 12.46 15.38
CA VAL A 472 -22.82 12.35 14.99
C VAL A 472 -23.69 11.86 16.15
N LEU A 473 -23.22 10.88 16.93
CA LEU A 473 -23.93 10.42 18.12
C LEU A 473 -24.10 11.55 19.16
N VAL A 474 -23.04 12.28 19.49
CA VAL A 474 -23.11 13.41 20.43
C VAL A 474 -24.06 14.50 19.92
N HIS A 475 -24.05 14.77 18.62
CA HIS A 475 -24.98 15.69 17.99
C HIS A 475 -26.44 15.25 18.17
N ASP A 476 -26.75 14.00 17.88
CA ASP A 476 -28.11 13.47 17.91
C ASP A 476 -28.69 13.50 19.33
N LEU A 477 -27.87 13.21 20.33
CA LEU A 477 -28.21 13.26 21.74
C LEU A 477 -28.45 14.70 22.24
N ARG A 478 -27.55 15.64 21.91
CA ARG A 478 -27.66 17.04 22.32
C ARG A 478 -28.87 17.74 21.72
N ARG A 479 -29.19 17.44 20.46
CA ARG A 479 -30.30 18.05 19.72
C ARG A 479 -31.65 17.39 20.01
N LYS A 480 -31.69 16.32 20.81
CA LYS A 480 -32.88 15.49 21.01
C LYS A 480 -33.55 15.18 19.66
N VAL A 481 -32.74 14.78 18.67
CA VAL A 481 -33.26 14.33 17.36
C VAL A 481 -34.22 13.15 17.57
N HIS A 482 -34.01 12.42 18.67
CA HIS A 482 -34.86 11.36 19.16
C HIS A 482 -35.60 11.82 20.44
N PRO A 483 -36.86 11.39 20.65
CA PRO A 483 -37.63 11.72 21.85
C PRO A 483 -37.00 11.17 23.14
N GLU A 484 -36.21 10.10 23.02
CA GLU A 484 -35.68 9.29 24.12
C GLU A 484 -34.24 9.68 24.48
N SER A 485 -33.91 9.60 25.77
CA SER A 485 -32.58 9.84 26.32
C SER A 485 -31.69 8.58 26.27
N LEU A 486 -30.36 8.74 26.33
CA LEU A 486 -29.38 7.64 26.36
C LEU A 486 -29.73 6.48 27.34
N PRO A 487 -30.14 6.76 28.60
CA PRO A 487 -30.55 5.71 29.54
C PRO A 487 -31.83 4.98 29.12
N GLU A 488 -32.76 5.66 28.47
CA GLU A 488 -34.02 5.06 27.96
C GLU A 488 -33.74 4.18 26.74
N ILE A 489 -32.80 4.57 25.87
CA ILE A 489 -32.32 3.78 24.74
C ILE A 489 -31.61 2.49 25.20
N ILE A 490 -30.81 2.55 26.27
CA ILE A 490 -30.13 1.38 26.84
C ILE A 490 -31.11 0.51 27.64
N GLY A 491 -32.11 1.12 28.27
CA GLY A 491 -33.14 0.45 29.07
C GLY A 491 -34.28 -0.15 28.26
N ARG A 492 -34.39 0.14 26.96
CA ARG A 492 -35.45 -0.41 26.10
C ARG A 492 -35.24 -1.92 25.90
N PRO A 493 -36.28 -2.77 26.04
CA PRO A 493 -36.20 -4.14 25.58
C PRO A 493 -35.94 -4.11 24.08
N ALA A 494 -34.73 -4.51 23.67
CA ALA A 494 -34.29 -4.37 22.30
C ALA A 494 -35.29 -5.05 21.35
N ILE A 495 -35.91 -4.27 20.47
CA ILE A 495 -36.89 -4.77 19.52
C ILE A 495 -36.15 -5.79 18.64
N TRP A 496 -36.73 -6.98 18.45
CA TRP A 496 -36.11 -8.07 17.68
C TRP A 496 -35.59 -7.62 16.31
N GLY A 497 -36.21 -6.60 15.68
CA GLY A 497 -35.74 -5.99 14.44
C GLY A 497 -34.42 -5.19 14.54
N GLU A 498 -34.15 -4.51 15.66
CA GLU A 498 -32.88 -3.80 15.89
C GLU A 498 -31.75 -4.78 16.20
N LEU A 499 -32.00 -5.77 17.05
CA LEU A 499 -31.05 -6.86 17.30
C LEU A 499 -30.79 -7.69 16.04
N PHE A 500 -31.80 -7.88 15.20
CA PHE A 500 -31.64 -8.56 13.92
C PHE A 500 -30.85 -7.73 12.91
N LEU A 501 -31.10 -6.42 12.81
CA LEU A 501 -30.35 -5.54 11.90
C LEU A 501 -28.90 -5.36 12.37
N ILE A 502 -28.68 -5.11 13.66
CA ILE A 502 -27.35 -5.05 14.29
C ILE A 502 -26.69 -6.42 14.18
N GLY A 503 -27.41 -7.51 14.39
CA GLY A 503 -26.94 -8.89 14.22
C GLY A 503 -26.50 -9.17 12.79
N ILE A 504 -27.26 -8.76 11.78
CA ILE A 504 -26.88 -8.86 10.36
C ILE A 504 -25.68 -7.97 10.05
N LEU A 505 -25.64 -6.73 10.55
CA LEU A 505 -24.50 -5.82 10.35
C LEU A 505 -23.23 -6.34 11.02
N MET A 506 -23.34 -6.86 12.23
CA MET A 506 -22.25 -7.47 12.98
C MET A 506 -21.83 -8.80 12.37
N LEU A 507 -22.76 -9.62 11.86
CA LEU A 507 -22.46 -10.85 11.14
C LEU A 507 -21.82 -10.53 9.79
N ALA A 508 -22.29 -9.52 9.05
CA ALA A 508 -21.65 -9.07 7.81
C ALA A 508 -20.26 -8.49 8.08
N MET A 509 -20.10 -7.71 9.16
CA MET A 509 -18.81 -7.17 9.58
C MET A 509 -17.87 -8.27 10.09
N LEU A 510 -18.39 -9.27 10.81
CA LEU A 510 -17.65 -10.45 11.31
C LEU A 510 -17.26 -11.36 10.14
N ILE A 511 -18.15 -11.62 9.19
CA ILE A 511 -17.83 -12.33 7.95
C ILE A 511 -16.76 -11.55 7.19
N MET A 512 -16.86 -10.21 7.09
CA MET A 512 -15.82 -9.40 6.46
C MET A 512 -14.50 -9.39 7.25
N ALA A 513 -14.54 -9.40 8.57
CA ALA A 513 -13.36 -9.36 9.46
C ALA A 513 -12.67 -10.72 9.61
N LEU A 514 -13.42 -11.81 9.76
CA LEU A 514 -12.92 -13.19 9.72
C LEU A 514 -12.44 -13.59 8.32
N ARG A 515 -12.90 -12.89 7.27
CA ARG A 515 -12.35 -12.97 5.91
C ARG A 515 -11.19 -12.00 5.65
N SER A 516 -10.90 -11.09 6.59
CA SER A 516 -9.74 -10.19 6.50
C SER A 516 -8.49 -10.98 6.85
N ASP A 517 -7.61 -11.11 5.87
CA ASP A 517 -6.19 -11.47 5.99
C ASP A 517 -5.78 -12.96 6.01
N ASN A 518 -6.68 -13.97 6.02
CA ASN A 518 -6.19 -15.36 6.08
C ASN A 518 -7.02 -16.53 5.50
N VAL A 519 -8.01 -16.32 4.62
CA VAL A 519 -8.81 -17.43 4.06
C VAL A 519 -8.82 -17.45 2.54
N SER A 520 -8.29 -18.52 1.95
CA SER A 520 -8.14 -18.80 0.52
C SER A 520 -9.43 -19.21 -0.19
N ASN A 521 -10.53 -19.44 0.53
CA ASN A 521 -11.84 -19.78 -0.05
C ASN A 521 -12.73 -18.55 -0.23
N VAL A 522 -12.38 -17.69 -1.19
CA VAL A 522 -13.34 -16.72 -1.73
C VAL A 522 -14.13 -17.41 -2.85
N PRO A 523 -15.48 -17.45 -2.80
CA PRO A 523 -16.27 -18.04 -3.87
C PRO A 523 -15.91 -17.41 -5.23
N ALA A 524 -15.79 -18.25 -6.27
CA ALA A 524 -15.40 -17.80 -7.60
C ALA A 524 -16.30 -16.68 -8.14
N TRP A 525 -17.59 -16.67 -7.77
CA TRP A 525 -18.53 -15.61 -8.16
C TRP A 525 -18.19 -14.25 -7.54
N GLU A 526 -17.65 -14.22 -6.31
CA GLU A 526 -17.26 -12.97 -5.65
C GLU A 526 -15.98 -12.41 -6.27
N VAL A 527 -15.03 -13.30 -6.60
CA VAL A 527 -13.84 -12.93 -7.36
C VAL A 527 -14.25 -12.37 -8.72
N ALA A 528 -15.08 -13.08 -9.49
CA ALA A 528 -15.59 -12.63 -10.78
C ALA A 528 -16.38 -11.31 -10.70
N PHE A 529 -17.19 -11.11 -9.66
CA PHE A 529 -17.89 -9.85 -9.44
C PHE A 529 -16.93 -8.69 -9.14
N ARG A 530 -15.89 -8.94 -8.33
CA ARG A 530 -14.83 -7.96 -8.05
C ARG A 530 -14.07 -7.60 -9.33
N GLU A 531 -13.78 -8.59 -10.18
CA GLU A 531 -13.12 -8.42 -11.47
C GLU A 531 -13.98 -7.62 -12.46
N PHE A 532 -15.27 -7.97 -12.59
CA PHE A 532 -16.23 -7.24 -13.42
C PHE A 532 -16.29 -5.76 -13.03
N MET A 533 -16.42 -5.49 -11.73
CA MET A 533 -16.45 -4.13 -11.19
C MET A 533 -15.17 -3.36 -11.50
N GLU A 534 -14.00 -3.99 -11.38
CA GLU A 534 -12.71 -3.35 -11.65
C GLU A 534 -12.54 -3.03 -13.14
N ARG A 535 -12.95 -3.93 -14.03
CA ARG A 535 -12.92 -3.69 -15.49
C ARG A 535 -13.94 -2.63 -15.92
N ALA A 536 -15.13 -2.61 -15.32
CA ALA A 536 -16.20 -1.68 -15.69
C ALA A 536 -15.97 -0.26 -15.15
N LEU A 537 -15.34 -0.10 -13.98
CA LEU A 537 -15.32 1.17 -13.23
C LEU A 537 -13.95 1.86 -13.17
N LEU A 538 -12.94 1.34 -13.88
CA LEU A 538 -11.51 1.71 -13.80
C LEU A 538 -10.85 1.43 -12.43
N VAL A 539 -11.54 1.77 -11.34
CA VAL A 539 -11.13 1.56 -9.95
C VAL A 539 -12.33 1.08 -9.15
N ARG A 540 -12.15 -0.04 -8.47
CA ARG A 540 -13.16 -0.59 -7.58
C ARG A 540 -13.44 0.35 -6.39
N PRO A 541 -14.71 0.70 -6.12
CA PRO A 541 -15.10 1.41 -4.91
C PRO A 541 -14.95 0.54 -3.66
N ARG A 542 -14.79 1.16 -2.50
CA ARG A 542 -14.72 0.41 -1.24
C ARG A 542 -16.07 -0.22 -0.93
N THR A 543 -16.08 -1.53 -0.72
CA THR A 543 -17.28 -2.34 -0.43
C THR A 543 -18.15 -1.73 0.66
N LYS A 544 -17.53 -1.21 1.74
CA LYS A 544 -18.25 -0.58 2.85
C LYS A 544 -18.95 0.74 2.51
N GLU A 545 -18.49 1.45 1.48
CA GLU A 545 -19.11 2.71 1.02
C GLU A 545 -20.36 2.41 0.20
N PHE A 546 -20.23 1.60 -0.86
CA PHE A 546 -21.31 1.39 -1.83
C PHE A 546 -22.31 0.31 -1.43
N LEU A 547 -21.92 -0.73 -0.68
CA LEU A 547 -22.87 -1.77 -0.25
C LEU A 547 -23.60 -1.43 1.06
N ILE A 548 -22.99 -0.63 1.94
CA ILE A 548 -23.49 -0.45 3.31
C ILE A 548 -23.80 1.02 3.60
N GLY A 549 -22.78 1.89 3.61
CA GLY A 549 -22.95 3.25 4.15
C GLY A 549 -23.86 4.16 3.31
N TYR A 550 -23.64 4.31 2.00
CA TYR A 550 -24.52 5.15 1.16
C TYR A 550 -25.92 4.55 0.97
N PRO A 551 -26.12 3.22 0.83
CA PRO A 551 -27.45 2.64 0.88
C PRO A 551 -28.19 2.94 2.19
N ALA A 552 -27.51 2.87 3.35
CA ALA A 552 -28.10 3.22 4.64
C ALA A 552 -28.55 4.68 4.70
N LEU A 553 -27.83 5.60 4.04
CA LEU A 553 -28.21 7.01 3.94
C LEU A 553 -29.53 7.20 3.16
N VAL A 554 -29.70 6.45 2.06
CA VAL A 554 -30.93 6.50 1.26
C VAL A 554 -32.11 5.88 2.02
N LEU A 555 -31.88 4.75 2.69
CA LEU A 555 -32.87 4.12 3.56
C LEU A 555 -33.28 5.06 4.70
N TYR A 556 -32.33 5.79 5.29
CA TYR A 556 -32.62 6.80 6.31
C TYR A 556 -33.55 7.91 5.79
N TRP A 557 -33.29 8.46 4.60
CA TRP A 557 -34.19 9.47 4.02
C TRP A 557 -35.60 8.95 3.80
N TYR A 558 -35.73 7.68 3.41
CA TYR A 558 -37.02 7.05 3.21
C TYR A 558 -37.78 6.82 4.53
N THR A 559 -37.12 6.29 5.56
CA THR A 559 -37.75 6.03 6.88
C THR A 559 -38.20 7.31 7.57
N VAL A 560 -37.41 8.39 7.47
CA VAL A 560 -37.77 9.71 8.02
C VAL A 560 -38.97 10.32 7.29
N ARG A 561 -39.07 10.18 5.96
CA ARG A 561 -40.17 10.76 5.16
C ARG A 561 -41.51 10.07 5.36
N LYS A 562 -41.49 8.76 5.61
CA LYS A 562 -42.68 7.92 5.74
C LYS A 562 -43.08 7.65 7.20
N ASP A 563 -42.31 8.20 8.13
CA ASP A 563 -42.42 7.99 9.58
C ASP A 563 -42.39 6.52 10.03
N TYR A 564 -41.83 5.61 9.23
CA TYR A 564 -41.74 4.19 9.58
C TYR A 564 -40.65 3.92 10.63
N ILE A 565 -40.95 3.00 11.55
CA ILE A 565 -40.07 2.36 12.56
C ILE A 565 -39.09 3.34 13.24
N PRO A 566 -39.50 4.01 14.33
CA PRO A 566 -38.67 4.98 15.05
C PRO A 566 -37.29 4.46 15.46
N GLY A 567 -37.20 3.18 15.84
CA GLY A 567 -36.00 2.56 16.39
C GLY A 567 -34.83 2.33 15.41
N CYS A 568 -35.10 2.05 14.13
CA CYS A 568 -34.04 1.78 13.13
C CYS A 568 -33.31 3.05 12.65
N ARG A 569 -33.79 4.25 13.00
CA ARG A 569 -33.25 5.53 12.50
C ARG A 569 -31.85 5.80 13.01
N GLU A 570 -31.56 5.46 14.26
CA GLU A 570 -30.26 5.68 14.91
C GLU A 570 -29.17 4.83 14.25
N ALA A 571 -29.44 3.54 14.09
CA ALA A 571 -28.53 2.61 13.44
C ALA A 571 -28.21 3.04 11.99
N LEU A 572 -29.22 3.44 11.21
CA LEU A 572 -29.02 3.92 9.84
C LEU A 572 -28.19 5.20 9.78
N ARG A 573 -28.39 6.16 10.69
CA ARG A 573 -27.55 7.38 10.77
C ARG A 573 -26.09 7.03 11.02
N ILE A 574 -25.80 6.22 12.04
CA ILE A 574 -24.43 5.83 12.39
C ILE A 574 -23.77 5.04 11.27
N VAL A 575 -24.48 4.10 10.65
CA VAL A 575 -23.97 3.32 9.51
C VAL A 575 -23.68 4.21 8.31
N SER A 576 -24.51 5.24 8.06
CA SER A 576 -24.29 6.20 6.97
C SER A 576 -22.98 6.98 7.13
N VAL A 577 -22.61 7.32 8.38
CA VAL A 577 -21.35 8.02 8.68
C VAL A 577 -20.13 7.21 8.24
N LEU A 578 -20.20 5.88 8.30
CA LEU A 578 -19.10 5.00 7.89
C LEU A 578 -18.71 5.19 6.41
N ALA A 579 -19.65 5.52 5.53
CA ALA A 579 -19.33 5.84 4.13
C ALA A 579 -18.48 7.11 4.03
N PHE A 580 -18.85 8.18 4.73
CA PHE A 580 -18.12 9.44 4.70
C PHE A 580 -16.75 9.33 5.39
N SER A 581 -16.67 8.62 6.53
CA SER A 581 -15.39 8.29 7.18
C SER A 581 -14.46 7.48 6.27
N SER A 582 -15.00 6.48 5.58
CA SER A 582 -14.26 5.67 4.62
C SER A 582 -13.76 6.48 3.43
N ALA A 583 -14.60 7.37 2.92
CA ALA A 583 -14.30 8.20 1.76
C ALA A 583 -13.18 9.21 2.08
N VAL A 584 -13.22 9.89 3.24
CA VAL A 584 -12.09 10.72 3.69
C VAL A 584 -10.84 9.86 3.87
N ASN A 585 -10.96 8.68 4.49
CA ASN A 585 -9.84 7.77 4.66
C ASN A 585 -9.25 7.26 3.33
N THR A 586 -9.99 7.29 2.22
CA THR A 586 -9.45 6.96 0.88
C THR A 586 -8.31 7.90 0.51
N PHE A 587 -8.39 9.18 0.86
CA PHE A 587 -7.35 10.17 0.61
C PHE A 587 -6.14 10.06 1.57
N CYS A 588 -6.28 9.31 2.68
CA CYS A 588 -5.19 9.05 3.62
C CYS A 588 -4.23 7.93 3.14
N HIS A 589 -4.55 7.21 2.06
CA HIS A 589 -3.67 6.21 1.46
C HIS A 589 -2.76 6.86 0.40
N PHE A 590 -1.71 7.52 0.87
CA PHE A 590 -0.85 8.35 0.01
C PHE A 590 -0.05 7.58 -1.05
N HIS A 591 0.07 6.26 -0.93
CA HIS A 591 0.69 5.41 -1.96
C HIS A 591 -0.22 5.20 -3.18
N THR A 592 -1.53 5.47 -3.05
CA THR A 592 -2.47 5.44 -4.17
C THR A 592 -2.45 6.76 -4.91
N LEU A 593 -2.44 6.69 -6.25
CA LEU A 593 -2.55 7.88 -7.10
C LEU A 593 -3.77 8.70 -6.69
N LEU A 594 -3.60 10.03 -6.67
CA LEU A 594 -4.63 10.93 -6.20
C LEU A 594 -5.87 10.89 -7.10
N SER A 595 -5.66 10.81 -8.42
CA SER A 595 -6.74 10.67 -9.41
C SER A 595 -7.60 9.44 -9.15
N LEU A 596 -6.98 8.29 -8.85
CA LEU A 596 -7.69 7.05 -8.54
C LEU A 596 -8.45 7.14 -7.21
N SER A 597 -7.94 7.91 -6.24
CA SER A 597 -8.64 8.15 -4.97
C SER A 597 -9.92 8.96 -5.15
N VAL A 598 -9.90 9.96 -6.04
CA VAL A 598 -11.10 10.74 -6.43
C VAL A 598 -12.10 9.86 -7.16
N ILE A 599 -11.67 9.13 -8.21
CA ILE A 599 -12.54 8.22 -8.98
C ILE A 599 -13.17 7.17 -8.07
N ARG A 600 -12.39 6.58 -7.16
CA ARG A 600 -12.88 5.60 -6.19
C ARG A 600 -14.00 6.15 -5.31
N THR A 601 -13.84 7.39 -4.83
CA THR A 601 -14.83 8.06 -3.99
C THR A 601 -16.12 8.36 -4.77
N LEU A 602 -15.99 8.82 -6.02
CA LEU A 602 -17.13 9.03 -6.92
C LEU A 602 -17.86 7.72 -7.19
N ASN A 603 -17.12 6.65 -7.55
CA ASN A 603 -17.68 5.32 -7.79
C ASN A 603 -18.43 4.79 -6.56
N GLY A 604 -17.86 4.95 -5.36
CA GLY A 604 -18.51 4.55 -4.13
C GLY A 604 -19.83 5.28 -3.90
N TRP A 605 -19.82 6.59 -4.17
CA TRP A 605 -20.98 7.46 -3.98
C TRP A 605 -22.13 7.15 -4.93
N TRP A 606 -21.93 7.17 -6.25
CA TRP A 606 -23.06 7.02 -7.18
C TRP A 606 -23.64 5.60 -7.17
N LEU A 607 -22.79 4.56 -7.07
CA LEU A 607 -23.25 3.17 -6.97
C LEU A 607 -23.99 2.93 -5.65
N GLY A 608 -23.48 3.50 -4.56
CA GLY A 608 -24.13 3.36 -3.26
C GLY A 608 -25.49 4.04 -3.19
N ILE A 609 -25.63 5.22 -3.80
CA ILE A 609 -26.95 5.87 -3.93
C ILE A 609 -27.88 5.04 -4.81
N LEU A 610 -27.41 4.51 -5.95
CA LEU A 610 -28.20 3.65 -6.84
C LEU A 610 -28.71 2.39 -6.11
N LEU A 611 -27.83 1.68 -5.42
CA LEU A 611 -28.21 0.51 -4.62
C LEU A 611 -29.17 0.86 -3.48
N GLY A 612 -28.99 2.02 -2.84
CA GLY A 612 -29.92 2.52 -1.84
C GLY A 612 -31.32 2.77 -2.40
N VAL A 613 -31.42 3.34 -3.61
CA VAL A 613 -32.71 3.54 -4.30
C VAL A 613 -33.36 2.20 -4.63
N ILE A 614 -32.59 1.22 -5.12
CA ILE A 614 -33.09 -0.13 -5.37
C ILE A 614 -33.60 -0.78 -4.08
N ALA A 615 -32.85 -0.66 -2.97
CA ALA A 615 -33.26 -1.19 -1.67
C ALA A 615 -34.57 -0.55 -1.17
N VAL A 616 -34.72 0.77 -1.33
CA VAL A 616 -35.98 1.48 -1.01
C VAL A 616 -37.13 1.00 -1.90
N ALA A 617 -36.90 0.79 -3.20
CA ALA A 617 -37.92 0.27 -4.11
C ALA A 617 -38.38 -1.14 -3.69
N ILE A 618 -37.46 -2.04 -3.37
CA ILE A 618 -37.77 -3.38 -2.87
C ILE A 618 -38.57 -3.29 -1.55
N LEU A 619 -38.14 -2.44 -0.62
CA LEU A 619 -38.82 -2.25 0.66
C LEU A 619 -40.27 -1.78 0.45
N ASN A 620 -40.48 -0.78 -0.42
CA ASN A 620 -41.79 -0.16 -0.64
C ASN A 620 -42.75 -1.03 -1.48
N TYR A 621 -42.26 -1.72 -2.50
CA TYR A 621 -43.09 -2.46 -3.46
C TYR A 621 -43.19 -3.96 -3.21
N VAL A 622 -42.24 -4.56 -2.48
CA VAL A 622 -42.23 -6.01 -2.22
C VAL A 622 -42.50 -6.27 -0.75
N ILE A 623 -41.67 -5.72 0.14
CA ILE A 623 -41.70 -6.08 1.57
C ILE A 623 -42.93 -5.50 2.26
N MET A 624 -43.25 -4.23 2.06
CA MET A 624 -44.41 -3.61 2.70
C MET A 624 -45.75 -4.24 2.29
N PRO A 625 -46.02 -4.52 1.01
CA PRO A 625 -47.25 -5.21 0.61
C PRO A 625 -47.33 -6.64 1.15
N LEU A 626 -46.20 -7.38 1.15
CA LEU A 626 -46.15 -8.72 1.75
C LEU A 626 -46.40 -8.69 3.26
N HIS A 627 -45.80 -7.74 3.99
CA HIS A 627 -46.02 -7.58 5.42
C HIS A 627 -47.48 -7.24 5.72
N LYS A 628 -48.08 -6.28 5.01
CA LYS A 628 -49.51 -5.97 5.17
C LYS A 628 -50.41 -7.19 4.91
N LYS A 629 -50.06 -8.00 3.91
CA LYS A 629 -50.76 -9.25 3.56
C LYS A 629 -50.60 -10.35 4.62
N LEU A 630 -49.46 -10.41 5.30
CA LEU A 630 -49.14 -11.37 6.37
C LEU A 630 -49.67 -10.93 7.76
N SER A 631 -49.77 -9.62 8.01
CA SER A 631 -50.27 -9.05 9.27
C SER A 631 -51.79 -8.95 9.34
N GLY A 632 -52.51 -9.26 8.25
CA GLY A 632 -53.98 -9.28 8.23
C GLY A 632 -54.66 -7.92 7.99
N ASP A 633 -53.91 -6.85 7.68
CA ASP A 633 -54.49 -5.56 7.31
C ASP A 633 -54.86 -5.56 5.82
N VAL A 634 -55.99 -6.18 5.50
CA VAL A 634 -56.66 -5.97 4.21
C VAL A 634 -57.49 -4.69 4.33
N PRO A 635 -57.29 -3.67 3.47
CA PRO A 635 -58.23 -2.56 3.38
C PRO A 635 -59.53 -3.06 2.74
N ASN A 636 -60.65 -2.89 3.43
CA ASN A 636 -61.95 -2.75 2.75
C ASN A 636 -62.03 -1.38 2.09
#